data_AF-A0A538ARA5-F1
#
_entry.id   AF-A0A538ARA5-F1
#
_cell.length_a   1.000
_cell.length_b   1.000
_cell.length_c   1.000
_cell.angle_alpha   90.00
_cell.angle_beta   90.00
_cell.angle_gamma   90.00
#
_symmetry.space_group_name_H-M   'P 1'
#
loop_
_entity.id
_entity.type
_entity.pdbx_description
1 polymer ?
#
loop_
_entity_poly.entity_id
_entity_poly.type
_entity_poly.pdbx_seq_one_letter_code
_entity_poly.pdbx_strand_id
1 'polypeptide(L)'
;MGDCCAPPRSHDPPRIARDPLDRRTTSLAREARAPRRPRARPGALDRRAGPHRVGEPVREGRGAAVVAADGPVRDVFVVGPYLGLRLLRHHVTASVTRTVLEGVVRVALFLGYLALIGRMKEIRRVFQYHGAEHKTIAAFEHDAPLEPESVDRFSTLHVRCGTNFLLIVMLLAIVVYTLFGNHGIAWGIALRLVTVPVIAGLSYELLRLGARFPHSPVMRALMAPGLWLQKITTRRPDHDQLDVAIASFQELLRREGASQR
;
A
#
# COMPACT_ATOMS: atom_id res chain seq x y z
N MET A 1 66.82 47.58 42.41
CA MET A 1 65.44 47.61 42.93
C MET A 1 65.04 46.17 43.17
N GLY A 2 65.08 45.68 44.40
CA GLY A 2 64.01 45.84 45.39
C GLY A 2 63.21 44.54 45.34
N ASP A 3 63.40 43.65 46.31
CA ASP A 3 62.44 43.41 47.40
C ASP A 3 61.17 42.75 46.86
N CYS A 4 60.56 41.73 47.44
CA CYS A 4 60.65 41.06 48.72
C CYS A 4 59.51 40.03 48.67
N CYS A 5 59.58 39.03 49.54
CA CYS A 5 58.40 38.45 50.19
C CYS A 5 57.38 37.63 49.38
N ALA A 6 57.25 36.38 49.84
CA ALA A 6 56.02 35.59 49.85
C ALA A 6 54.78 36.41 50.26
N PRO A 7 53.58 36.02 49.79
CA PRO A 7 52.48 35.68 50.71
C PRO A 7 51.45 34.69 50.09
N PRO A 8 50.26 34.43 50.66
CA PRO A 8 49.99 33.92 52.01
C PRO A 8 49.01 32.71 52.00
N ARG A 9 48.74 32.22 53.21
CA ARG A 9 47.87 31.10 53.58
C ARG A 9 46.37 31.37 53.42
N SER A 10 45.65 30.26 53.26
CA SER A 10 44.28 29.95 53.74
C SER A 10 43.13 30.85 53.34
N HIS A 11 42.26 30.33 52.48
CA HIS A 11 40.83 30.65 52.54
C HIS A 11 40.02 29.36 52.51
N ASP A 12 39.31 29.12 53.62
CA ASP A 12 38.17 28.21 53.71
C ASP A 12 37.13 28.57 52.63
N PRO A 13 36.50 27.57 51.98
CA PRO A 13 35.40 27.85 51.06
C PRO A 13 34.20 28.41 51.84
N PRO A 14 33.51 29.44 51.29
CA PRO A 14 32.37 30.05 51.93
C PRO A 14 31.21 29.05 52.09
N ARG A 15 30.58 29.05 53.27
CA ARG A 15 29.32 28.37 53.55
C ARG A 15 28.24 28.94 52.63
N ILE A 16 27.89 28.19 51.59
CA ILE A 16 26.75 28.51 50.72
C ILE A 16 25.48 28.37 51.56
N ALA A 17 24.86 29.50 51.87
CA ALA A 17 23.53 29.58 52.42
C ALA A 17 22.54 28.95 51.43
N ARG A 18 21.66 28.07 51.93
CA ARG A 18 20.65 27.38 51.15
C ARG A 18 19.68 28.39 50.55
N ASP A 19 19.55 28.36 49.23
CA ASP A 19 18.64 29.18 48.42
C ASP A 19 17.17 28.92 48.80
N PRO A 20 16.34 29.95 49.06
CA PRO A 20 14.93 29.80 49.44
C PRO A 20 14.00 29.21 48.35
N LEU A 21 14.52 28.88 47.16
CA LEU A 21 13.74 28.37 46.04
C LEU A 21 13.31 26.89 46.16
N ASP A 22 13.82 26.13 47.13
CA ASP A 22 13.46 24.72 47.39
C ASP A 22 12.07 24.52 48.03
N ARG A 23 11.36 25.61 48.38
CA ARG A 23 10.02 25.52 48.99
C ARG A 23 8.85 25.57 48.01
N ARG A 24 9.09 25.81 46.71
CA ARG A 24 8.02 25.85 45.69
C ARG A 24 7.83 24.53 44.93
N THR A 25 8.80 23.62 45.00
CA THR A 25 8.74 22.28 44.38
C THR A 25 7.88 21.29 45.17
N THR A 26 7.65 21.53 46.46
CA THR A 26 6.81 20.66 47.31
C THR A 26 5.31 20.96 47.24
N SER A 27 4.90 22.08 46.62
CA SER A 27 3.47 22.44 46.47
C SER A 27 2.83 21.90 45.18
N LEU A 28 3.59 21.79 44.08
CA LEU A 28 3.07 21.28 42.80
C LEU A 28 2.99 19.75 42.74
N ALA A 29 3.69 19.05 43.65
CA ALA A 29 3.59 17.60 43.79
C ALA A 29 2.26 17.12 44.42
N ARG A 30 1.39 18.04 44.86
CA ARG A 30 0.16 17.71 45.61
C ARG A 30 -1.13 17.77 44.79
N GLU A 31 -1.10 18.34 43.58
CA GLU A 31 -2.26 18.46 42.67
C GLU A 31 -2.36 17.36 41.60
N ALA A 32 -1.39 16.44 41.51
CA ALA A 32 -1.44 15.31 40.58
C ALA A 32 -2.28 14.10 41.06
N ARG A 33 -3.33 14.33 41.86
CA ARG A 33 -4.26 13.29 42.35
C ARG A 33 -5.61 13.37 41.63
N ALA A 34 -5.58 13.16 40.31
CA ALA A 34 -6.77 12.73 39.59
C ALA A 34 -7.20 11.32 40.06
N PRO A 35 -8.50 11.01 40.18
CA PRO A 35 -8.95 9.68 40.56
C PRO A 35 -8.53 8.67 39.49
N ARG A 36 -7.67 7.71 39.88
CA ARG A 36 -7.29 6.57 39.03
C ARG A 36 -8.55 5.79 38.67
N ARG A 37 -8.90 5.74 37.38
CA ARG A 37 -9.91 4.79 36.87
C ARG A 37 -9.55 3.38 37.33
N PRO A 38 -10.52 2.52 37.70
CA PRO A 38 -10.22 1.16 38.14
C PRO A 38 -9.46 0.42 37.04
N ARG A 39 -8.30 -0.16 37.38
CA ARG A 39 -7.62 -1.12 36.51
C ARG A 39 -8.57 -2.29 36.27
N ALA A 40 -8.93 -2.53 35.02
CA ALA A 40 -9.64 -3.74 34.63
C ALA A 40 -8.79 -4.94 35.06
N ARG A 41 -9.38 -5.85 35.84
CA ARG A 41 -8.73 -7.10 36.25
C ARG A 41 -8.43 -7.95 35.00
N PRO A 42 -7.22 -8.47 34.83
CA PRO A 42 -6.98 -9.51 33.83
C PRO A 42 -7.60 -10.80 34.37
N GLY A 43 -8.62 -11.31 33.70
CA GLY A 43 -9.21 -12.61 34.04
C GLY A 43 -10.70 -12.59 34.34
N ALA A 44 -11.50 -12.37 33.29
CA ALA A 44 -12.83 -12.95 33.18
C ALA A 44 -13.09 -13.17 31.69
N LEU A 45 -12.36 -14.12 31.10
CA LEU A 45 -12.83 -14.77 29.88
C LEU A 45 -14.20 -15.35 30.21
N ASP A 46 -15.22 -14.87 29.51
CA ASP A 46 -16.54 -15.46 29.49
C ASP A 46 -16.42 -16.94 29.14
N ARG A 47 -16.59 -17.81 30.15
CA ARG A 47 -16.56 -19.27 30.01
C ARG A 47 -17.84 -19.81 29.35
N ARG A 48 -18.61 -18.99 28.63
CA ARG A 48 -19.77 -19.41 27.84
C ARG A 48 -19.51 -19.54 26.33
N ALA A 49 -18.27 -19.40 25.88
CA ALA A 49 -17.89 -19.89 24.55
C ALA A 49 -17.63 -21.41 24.64
N GLY A 50 -18.65 -22.21 24.31
CA GLY A 50 -18.49 -23.66 24.14
C GLY A 50 -17.42 -24.01 23.11
N PRO A 51 -16.82 -25.21 23.15
CA PRO A 51 -15.78 -25.59 22.21
C PRO A 51 -16.36 -25.56 20.79
N HIS A 52 -15.88 -24.63 19.96
CA HIS A 52 -16.10 -24.69 18.51
C HIS A 52 -15.52 -26.02 18.02
N ARG A 53 -16.40 -26.95 17.65
CA ARG A 53 -16.02 -28.22 17.04
C ARG A 53 -15.36 -27.92 15.69
N VAL A 54 -14.04 -27.97 15.67
CA VAL A 54 -13.25 -28.08 14.45
C VAL A 54 -13.53 -29.47 13.90
N GLY A 55 -14.35 -29.56 12.84
CA GLY A 55 -14.74 -30.84 12.27
C GLY A 55 -15.99 -30.86 11.39
N GLU A 56 -16.60 -29.71 11.06
CA GLU A 56 -17.63 -29.70 10.01
C GLU A 56 -16.95 -29.90 8.64
N PRO A 57 -17.30 -30.94 7.87
CA PRO A 57 -16.78 -31.11 6.52
C PRO A 57 -17.22 -29.89 5.70
N VAL A 58 -16.25 -29.25 5.03
CA VAL A 58 -16.52 -28.16 4.10
C VAL A 58 -17.47 -28.71 3.03
N ARG A 59 -18.74 -28.29 3.09
CA ARG A 59 -19.75 -28.63 2.08
C ARG A 59 -19.27 -28.12 0.73
N GLU A 60 -18.76 -29.05 -0.06
CA GLU A 60 -18.35 -28.94 -1.46
C GLU A 60 -19.58 -28.71 -2.36
N GLY A 61 -20.22 -27.55 -2.16
CA GLY A 61 -21.43 -27.14 -2.87
C GLY A 61 -21.52 -25.64 -3.09
N ARG A 62 -20.47 -24.88 -2.74
CA ARG A 62 -20.40 -23.41 -2.89
C ARG A 62 -19.62 -22.94 -4.10
N GLY A 63 -19.20 -23.83 -5.01
CA GLY A 63 -18.56 -23.43 -6.26
C GLY A 63 -19.53 -22.69 -7.21
N ALA A 64 -20.81 -23.09 -7.23
CA ALA A 64 -21.79 -22.50 -8.15
C ALA A 64 -22.33 -21.13 -7.68
N ALA A 65 -22.40 -20.88 -6.37
CA ALA A 65 -22.93 -19.63 -5.83
C ALA A 65 -21.96 -18.45 -5.96
N VAL A 66 -20.65 -18.72 -5.95
CA VAL A 66 -19.62 -17.69 -6.19
C VAL A 66 -19.65 -17.23 -7.65
N VAL A 67 -19.95 -18.13 -8.60
CA VAL A 67 -20.05 -17.79 -10.03
C VAL A 67 -21.26 -16.90 -10.34
N ALA A 68 -22.32 -16.93 -9.53
CA ALA A 68 -23.53 -16.13 -9.74
C ALA A 68 -23.42 -14.69 -9.19
N ALA A 69 -22.61 -14.45 -8.16
CA ALA A 69 -22.45 -13.13 -7.54
C ALA A 69 -21.49 -12.20 -8.31
N ASP A 70 -20.60 -12.75 -9.13
CA ASP A 70 -19.65 -11.99 -9.96
C ASP A 70 -20.25 -11.48 -11.29
N GLY A 71 -21.54 -11.79 -11.54
CA GLY A 71 -22.29 -11.42 -12.74
C GLY A 71 -22.08 -9.98 -13.19
N PRO A 72 -22.39 -8.94 -12.39
CA PRO A 72 -22.39 -7.57 -12.90
C PRO A 72 -20.99 -7.04 -13.25
N VAL A 73 -19.94 -7.45 -12.53
CA VAL A 73 -18.57 -7.02 -12.83
C VAL A 73 -18.06 -7.78 -14.06
N ARG A 74 -18.28 -9.09 -14.13
CA ARG A 74 -17.92 -9.88 -15.32
C ARG A 74 -18.69 -9.41 -16.56
N ASP A 75 -19.97 -9.11 -16.43
CA ASP A 75 -20.83 -8.70 -17.53
C ASP A 75 -20.44 -7.32 -18.07
N VAL A 76 -20.02 -6.38 -17.20
CA VAL A 76 -19.56 -5.06 -17.64
C VAL A 76 -18.12 -5.09 -18.19
N PHE A 77 -17.18 -5.78 -17.53
CA PHE A 77 -15.75 -5.72 -17.88
C PHE A 77 -15.27 -6.81 -18.85
N VAL A 78 -16.00 -7.93 -18.96
CA VAL A 78 -15.64 -9.04 -19.85
C VAL A 78 -16.62 -9.13 -21.01
N VAL A 79 -17.93 -9.15 -20.73
CA VAL A 79 -18.96 -9.29 -21.78
C VAL A 79 -19.22 -7.96 -22.49
N GLY A 80 -19.25 -6.85 -21.75
CA GLY A 80 -19.49 -5.49 -22.25
C GLY A 80 -18.55 -5.06 -23.38
N PRO A 81 -17.22 -5.04 -23.17
CA PRO A 81 -16.28 -4.71 -24.24
C PRO A 81 -16.33 -5.71 -25.41
N TYR A 82 -16.56 -7.00 -25.15
CA TYR A 82 -16.72 -8.01 -26.20
C TYR A 82 -17.95 -7.74 -27.08
N LEU A 83 -19.09 -7.41 -26.47
CA LEU A 83 -20.34 -7.11 -27.18
C LEU A 83 -20.27 -5.75 -27.89
N GLY A 84 -19.71 -4.74 -27.23
CA GLY A 84 -19.49 -3.41 -27.79
C GLY A 84 -18.58 -3.43 -29.02
N LEU A 85 -17.50 -4.23 -28.99
CA LEU A 85 -16.66 -4.42 -30.19
C LEU A 85 -17.35 -5.26 -31.27
N ARG A 86 -18.23 -6.22 -30.91
CA ARG A 86 -18.99 -7.00 -31.90
C ARG A 86 -19.90 -6.12 -32.76
N LEU A 87 -20.47 -5.06 -32.19
CA LEU A 87 -21.28 -4.08 -32.92
C LEU A 87 -20.42 -3.18 -33.82
N LEU A 88 -19.20 -2.85 -33.40
CA LEU A 88 -18.21 -2.10 -34.20
C LEU A 88 -17.54 -2.93 -35.33
N ARG A 89 -17.81 -4.24 -35.42
CA ARG A 89 -17.20 -5.14 -36.43
C ARG A 89 -17.50 -4.75 -37.87
N HIS A 90 -18.58 -3.99 -38.13
CA HIS A 90 -18.92 -3.55 -39.48
C HIS A 90 -17.96 -2.47 -40.03
N HIS A 91 -17.14 -1.81 -39.18
CA HIS A 91 -16.33 -0.65 -39.60
C HIS A 91 -14.80 -0.84 -39.56
N VAL A 92 -14.29 -1.98 -39.09
CA VAL A 92 -12.82 -2.21 -38.98
C VAL A 92 -12.48 -3.52 -39.65
N THR A 93 -11.70 -3.56 -40.72
CA THR A 93 -11.44 -4.79 -41.51
C THR A 93 -10.15 -5.52 -41.13
N ALA A 94 -9.17 -4.85 -40.51
CA ALA A 94 -7.89 -5.45 -40.12
C ALA A 94 -7.91 -6.14 -38.74
N SER A 95 -7.41 -7.38 -38.65
CA SER A 95 -7.36 -8.21 -37.43
C SER A 95 -6.51 -7.59 -36.30
N VAL A 96 -5.41 -6.94 -36.66
CA VAL A 96 -4.50 -6.23 -35.73
C VAL A 96 -5.20 -5.02 -35.11
N THR A 97 -5.79 -4.14 -35.93
CA THR A 97 -6.49 -2.94 -35.46
C THR A 97 -7.63 -3.29 -34.51
N ARG A 98 -8.37 -4.37 -34.78
CA ARG A 98 -9.43 -4.85 -33.87
C ARG A 98 -8.88 -5.27 -32.51
N THR A 99 -7.77 -6.00 -32.47
CA THR A 99 -7.17 -6.50 -31.23
C THR A 99 -6.62 -5.36 -30.37
N VAL A 100 -5.93 -4.42 -31.00
CA VAL A 100 -5.44 -3.20 -30.33
C VAL A 100 -6.61 -2.39 -29.79
N LEU A 101 -7.66 -2.17 -30.60
CA LEU A 101 -8.84 -1.41 -30.18
C LEU A 101 -9.57 -2.09 -29.01
N GLU A 102 -9.72 -3.42 -29.03
CA GLU A 102 -10.30 -4.17 -27.90
C GLU A 102 -9.50 -3.94 -26.61
N GLY A 103 -8.18 -4.04 -26.73
CA GLY A 103 -7.24 -3.79 -25.64
C GLY A 103 -7.37 -2.39 -25.06
N VAL A 104 -7.35 -1.38 -25.91
CA VAL A 104 -7.47 0.03 -25.53
C VAL A 104 -8.82 0.30 -24.86
N VAL A 105 -9.93 -0.19 -25.43
CA VAL A 105 -11.26 -0.06 -24.84
C VAL A 105 -11.30 -0.72 -23.46
N ARG A 106 -10.71 -1.91 -23.30
CA ARG A 106 -10.65 -2.60 -22.00
C ARG A 106 -9.86 -1.80 -20.96
N VAL A 107 -8.70 -1.25 -21.33
CA VAL A 107 -7.92 -0.36 -20.45
C VAL A 107 -8.74 0.89 -20.10
N ALA A 108 -9.36 1.53 -21.09
CA ALA A 108 -10.17 2.73 -20.86
C ALA A 108 -11.36 2.47 -19.92
N LEU A 109 -12.08 1.35 -20.09
CA LEU A 109 -13.16 0.96 -19.19
C LEU A 109 -12.65 0.70 -17.77
N PHE A 110 -11.54 -0.01 -17.62
CA PHE A 110 -10.91 -0.26 -16.32
C PHE A 110 -10.52 1.05 -15.62
N LEU A 111 -9.85 1.95 -16.33
CA LEU A 111 -9.46 3.26 -15.79
C LEU A 111 -10.68 4.13 -15.44
N GLY A 112 -11.67 4.16 -16.34
CA GLY A 112 -12.92 4.90 -16.15
C GLY A 112 -13.69 4.41 -14.92
N TYR A 113 -13.73 3.09 -14.73
CA TYR A 113 -14.32 2.47 -13.55
C TYR A 113 -13.63 2.88 -12.26
N LEU A 114 -12.30 2.72 -12.19
CA LEU A 114 -11.52 3.12 -11.00
C LEU A 114 -11.71 4.61 -10.68
N ALA A 115 -11.75 5.46 -11.71
CA ALA A 115 -12.01 6.88 -11.54
C ALA A 115 -13.44 7.16 -11.03
N LEU A 116 -14.44 6.37 -11.45
CA LEU A 116 -15.83 6.52 -10.99
C LEU A 116 -16.00 6.05 -9.55
N ILE A 117 -15.58 4.82 -9.22
CA ILE A 117 -15.71 4.27 -7.87
C ILE A 117 -14.84 5.04 -6.87
N GLY A 118 -13.70 5.59 -7.30
CA GLY A 118 -12.82 6.41 -6.48
C GLY A 118 -13.46 7.72 -5.98
N ARG A 119 -14.64 8.11 -6.52
CA ARG A 119 -15.43 9.23 -5.99
C ARG A 119 -16.28 8.85 -4.78
N MET A 120 -16.51 7.57 -4.53
CA MET A 120 -17.23 7.07 -3.36
C MET A 120 -16.37 7.25 -2.11
N LYS A 121 -16.98 7.72 -1.01
CA LYS A 121 -16.25 8.01 0.24
C LYS A 121 -15.49 6.79 0.78
N GLU A 122 -16.13 5.62 0.78
CA GLU A 122 -15.53 4.37 1.26
C GLU A 122 -14.30 3.96 0.43
N ILE A 123 -14.42 4.00 -0.90
CA ILE A 123 -13.30 3.66 -1.80
C ILE A 123 -12.17 4.68 -1.69
N ARG A 124 -12.51 5.96 -1.53
CA ARG A 124 -11.52 7.01 -1.28
C ARG A 124 -10.73 6.71 -0.01
N ARG A 125 -11.39 6.23 1.05
CA ARG A 125 -10.74 5.82 2.30
C ARG A 125 -9.78 4.64 2.09
N VAL A 126 -10.17 3.66 1.28
CA VAL A 126 -9.27 2.54 0.88
C VAL A 126 -8.04 3.07 0.13
N PHE A 127 -8.21 4.00 -0.81
CA PHE A 127 -7.09 4.63 -1.53
C PHE A 127 -6.19 5.48 -0.63
N GLN A 128 -6.71 6.02 0.47
CA GLN A 128 -5.88 6.67 1.49
C GLN A 128 -5.03 5.66 2.27
N TYR A 129 -5.60 4.53 2.72
CA TYR A 129 -4.82 3.45 3.34
C TYR A 129 -3.73 2.90 2.41
N HIS A 130 -4.05 2.74 1.13
CA HIS A 130 -3.05 2.37 0.11
C HIS A 130 -1.93 3.43 -0.01
N GLY A 131 -2.28 4.72 0.06
CA GLY A 131 -1.29 5.80 0.14
C GLY A 131 -0.42 5.72 1.40
N ALA A 132 -0.99 5.36 2.55
CA ALA A 132 -0.25 5.17 3.81
C ALA A 132 0.75 4.00 3.72
N GLU A 133 0.36 2.89 3.10
CA GLU A 133 1.26 1.75 2.82
C GLU A 133 2.46 2.20 1.98
N HIS A 134 2.21 2.88 0.85
CA HIS A 134 3.29 3.36 -0.01
C HIS A 134 4.27 4.29 0.71
N LYS A 135 3.75 5.21 1.53
CA LYS A 135 4.61 6.10 2.32
C LYS A 135 5.44 5.35 3.34
N THR A 136 4.83 4.37 4.03
CA THR A 136 5.50 3.55 5.06
C THR A 136 6.61 2.71 4.46
N ILE A 137 6.36 2.05 3.33
CA ILE A 137 7.36 1.28 2.59
C ILE A 137 8.48 2.21 2.10
N ALA A 138 8.13 3.37 1.54
CA ALA A 138 9.12 4.33 1.06
C ALA A 138 10.02 4.86 2.19
N ALA A 139 9.44 5.13 3.37
CA ALA A 139 10.21 5.52 4.56
C ALA A 139 11.18 4.41 4.98
N PHE A 140 10.72 3.16 5.00
CA PHE A 140 11.56 2.00 5.29
C PHE A 140 12.69 1.82 4.27
N GLU A 141 12.40 1.93 2.96
CA GLU A 141 13.41 1.82 1.89
C GLU A 141 14.46 2.95 1.91
N HIS A 142 14.17 4.07 2.59
CA HIS A 142 15.11 5.19 2.80
C HIS A 142 15.73 5.21 4.20
N ASP A 143 15.56 4.14 4.99
CA ASP A 143 16.04 4.03 6.38
C ASP A 143 15.56 5.21 7.27
N ALA A 144 14.40 5.78 6.97
CA ALA A 144 13.80 6.86 7.73
C ALA A 144 13.01 6.31 8.93
N PRO A 145 12.93 7.05 10.06
CA PRO A 145 12.15 6.62 11.22
C PRO A 145 10.70 6.31 10.82
N LEU A 146 10.19 5.16 11.28
CA LEU A 146 8.79 4.75 11.10
C LEU A 146 7.87 5.45 12.11
N GLU A 147 7.91 6.78 12.09
CA GLU A 147 7.05 7.67 12.86
C GLU A 147 6.14 8.44 11.89
N PRO A 148 4.87 8.74 12.25
CA PRO A 148 3.91 9.36 11.35
C PRO A 148 4.40 10.66 10.67
N GLU A 149 5.13 11.52 11.39
CA GLU A 149 5.65 12.79 10.87
C GLU A 149 6.75 12.58 9.82
N SER A 150 7.57 11.54 10.01
CA SER A 150 8.62 11.15 9.07
C SER A 150 8.01 10.52 7.83
N VAL A 151 7.07 9.59 8.01
CA VAL A 151 6.38 8.86 6.94
C VAL A 151 5.54 9.79 6.06
N ASP A 152 4.84 10.79 6.63
CA ASP A 152 3.98 11.68 5.82
C ASP A 152 4.74 12.50 4.77
N ARG A 153 6.07 12.64 4.90
CA ARG A 153 6.91 13.35 3.92
C ARG A 153 7.11 12.59 2.61
N PHE A 154 6.89 11.28 2.60
CA PHE A 154 7.10 10.46 1.41
C PHE A 154 5.93 10.55 0.43
N SER A 155 6.21 10.21 -0.83
CA SER A 155 5.22 10.21 -1.91
C SER A 155 4.24 9.04 -1.75
N THR A 156 3.00 9.23 -2.22
CA THR A 156 2.05 8.11 -2.37
C THR A 156 2.28 7.30 -3.66
N LEU A 157 3.30 7.66 -4.45
CA LEU A 157 3.65 6.96 -5.69
C LEU A 157 4.81 6.01 -5.43
N HIS A 158 4.66 4.74 -5.84
CA HIS A 158 5.65 3.70 -5.64
C HIS A 158 5.75 2.78 -6.85
N VAL A 159 6.98 2.58 -7.38
CA VAL A 159 7.18 1.79 -8.61
C VAL A 159 6.80 0.33 -8.43
N ARG A 160 6.96 -0.22 -7.22
CA ARG A 160 6.75 -1.64 -6.89
C ARG A 160 5.30 -2.01 -6.54
N CYS A 161 4.35 -1.12 -6.82
CA CYS A 161 2.95 -1.32 -6.46
C CYS A 161 2.24 -2.35 -7.35
N GLY A 162 1.33 -3.14 -6.77
CA GLY A 162 0.45 -4.07 -7.49
C GLY A 162 -0.47 -3.38 -8.52
N THR A 163 -0.85 -2.12 -8.35
CA THR A 163 -1.62 -1.40 -9.37
C THR A 163 -0.80 -1.08 -10.62
N ASN A 164 0.51 -0.84 -10.46
CA ASN A 164 1.43 -0.73 -11.60
C ASN A 164 1.54 -2.08 -12.32
N PHE A 165 1.70 -3.17 -11.55
CA PHE A 165 1.73 -4.53 -12.10
C PHE A 165 0.49 -4.85 -12.95
N LEU A 166 -0.72 -4.57 -12.45
CA LEU A 166 -1.95 -4.82 -13.20
C LEU A 166 -2.00 -4.06 -14.53
N LEU A 167 -1.57 -2.80 -14.55
CA LEU A 167 -1.53 -2.02 -15.79
C LEU A 167 -0.49 -2.57 -16.77
N ILE A 168 0.69 -2.97 -16.30
CA ILE A 168 1.72 -3.62 -17.12
C ILE A 168 1.16 -4.91 -17.74
N VAL A 169 0.48 -5.75 -16.94
CA VAL A 169 -0.17 -6.98 -17.42
C VAL A 169 -1.17 -6.66 -18.54
N MET A 170 -2.02 -5.65 -18.36
CA MET A 170 -2.99 -5.26 -19.38
C MET A 170 -2.32 -4.78 -20.66
N LEU A 171 -1.32 -3.89 -20.57
CA LEU A 171 -0.61 -3.37 -21.75
C LEU A 171 0.16 -4.47 -22.47
N LEU A 172 0.85 -5.33 -21.72
CA LEU A 172 1.59 -6.46 -22.27
C LEU A 172 0.65 -7.47 -22.94
N ALA A 173 -0.55 -7.70 -22.38
CA ALA A 173 -1.57 -8.52 -23.01
C ALA A 173 -2.01 -7.97 -24.37
N ILE A 174 -2.14 -6.64 -24.54
CA ILE A 174 -2.45 -6.04 -25.84
C ILE A 174 -1.36 -6.39 -26.85
N VAL A 175 -0.08 -6.21 -26.47
CA VAL A 175 1.07 -6.50 -27.35
C VAL A 175 1.07 -7.98 -27.72
N VAL A 176 1.03 -8.88 -26.73
CA VAL A 176 1.05 -10.33 -26.94
C VAL A 176 -0.10 -10.78 -27.83
N TYR A 177 -1.35 -10.45 -27.50
CA TYR A 177 -2.49 -10.89 -28.30
C TYR A 177 -2.51 -10.30 -29.71
N THR A 178 -1.94 -9.11 -29.91
CA THR A 178 -1.79 -8.53 -31.24
C THR A 178 -0.82 -9.34 -32.11
N LEU A 179 0.26 -9.88 -31.54
CA LEU A 179 1.25 -10.69 -32.25
C LEU A 179 0.73 -12.08 -32.64
N PHE A 180 -0.06 -12.72 -31.77
CA PHE A 180 -0.56 -14.09 -31.98
C PHE A 180 -1.88 -14.17 -32.76
N GLY A 181 -2.55 -13.04 -32.99
CA GLY A 181 -3.77 -12.96 -33.79
C GLY A 181 -4.96 -13.74 -33.23
N ASN A 182 -6.01 -13.89 -34.03
CA ASN A 182 -7.24 -14.60 -33.66
C ASN A 182 -7.58 -15.66 -34.72
N HIS A 183 -7.23 -16.92 -34.43
CA HIS A 183 -7.47 -18.08 -35.30
C HIS A 183 -8.70 -18.91 -34.88
N GLY A 184 -9.72 -18.25 -34.32
CA GLY A 184 -10.96 -18.89 -33.90
C GLY A 184 -11.09 -19.04 -32.37
N ILE A 185 -12.27 -19.44 -31.91
CA ILE A 185 -12.62 -19.41 -30.48
C ILE A 185 -11.75 -20.38 -29.66
N ALA A 186 -11.59 -21.62 -30.12
CA ALA A 186 -10.78 -22.64 -29.43
C ALA A 186 -9.31 -22.21 -29.30
N TRP A 187 -8.72 -21.71 -30.39
CA TRP A 187 -7.38 -21.14 -30.39
C TRP A 187 -7.27 -19.95 -29.42
N GLY A 188 -8.25 -19.05 -29.45
CA GLY A 188 -8.29 -17.90 -28.56
C GLY A 188 -8.36 -18.28 -27.08
N ILE A 189 -9.06 -19.37 -26.73
CA ILE A 189 -9.12 -19.88 -25.35
C ILE A 189 -7.78 -20.51 -24.97
N ALA A 190 -7.24 -21.40 -25.81
CA ALA A 190 -5.96 -22.06 -25.57
C ALA A 190 -4.82 -21.06 -25.41
N LEU A 191 -4.75 -20.07 -26.31
CA LEU A 191 -3.78 -18.99 -26.25
C LEU A 191 -3.88 -18.25 -24.91
N ARG A 192 -5.08 -17.85 -24.48
CA ARG A 192 -5.26 -17.15 -23.19
C ARG A 192 -4.80 -17.99 -22.00
N LEU A 193 -5.14 -19.27 -21.96
CA LEU A 193 -4.75 -20.16 -20.85
C LEU A 193 -3.22 -20.27 -20.74
N VAL A 194 -2.53 -20.41 -21.88
CA VAL A 194 -1.07 -20.50 -21.91
C VAL A 194 -0.40 -19.15 -21.67
N THR A 195 -0.94 -18.06 -22.23
CA THR A 195 -0.30 -16.75 -22.14
C THR A 195 -0.51 -16.08 -20.79
N VAL A 196 -1.54 -16.42 -20.00
CA VAL A 196 -1.75 -15.81 -18.66
C VAL A 196 -0.52 -15.95 -17.76
N PRO A 197 0.04 -17.15 -17.50
CA PRO A 197 1.23 -17.29 -16.67
C PRO A 197 2.46 -16.61 -17.31
N VAL A 198 2.59 -16.67 -18.63
CA VAL A 198 3.69 -16.01 -19.36
C VAL A 198 3.64 -14.49 -19.20
N ILE A 199 2.48 -13.88 -19.42
CA ILE A 199 2.27 -12.43 -19.28
C ILE A 199 2.50 -12.03 -17.82
N ALA A 200 2.02 -12.80 -16.85
CA ALA A 200 2.22 -12.52 -15.43
C ALA A 200 3.73 -12.52 -15.07
N GLY A 201 4.46 -13.55 -15.51
CA GLY A 201 5.92 -13.65 -15.29
C GLY A 201 6.70 -12.51 -15.94
N LEU A 202 6.41 -12.21 -17.21
CA LEU A 202 7.03 -11.09 -17.92
C LEU A 202 6.71 -9.75 -17.26
N SER A 203 5.47 -9.54 -16.82
CA SER A 203 5.07 -8.32 -16.13
C SER A 203 5.79 -8.15 -14.80
N TYR A 204 6.03 -9.24 -14.07
CA TYR A 204 6.80 -9.22 -12.82
C TYR A 204 8.25 -8.84 -13.08
N GLU A 205 8.89 -9.42 -14.10
CA GLU A 205 10.26 -9.05 -14.45
C GLU A 205 10.36 -7.60 -14.92
N LEU A 206 9.40 -7.11 -15.72
CA LEU A 206 9.33 -5.69 -16.11
C LEU A 206 9.20 -4.77 -14.88
N LEU A 207 8.35 -5.12 -13.92
CA LEU A 207 8.18 -4.37 -12.67
C LEU A 207 9.48 -4.36 -11.85
N ARG A 208 10.13 -5.53 -11.72
CA ARG A 208 11.40 -5.70 -11.01
C ARG A 208 12.53 -4.91 -11.66
N LEU A 209 12.62 -4.92 -12.99
CA LEU A 209 13.56 -4.09 -13.75
C LEU A 209 13.26 -2.60 -13.57
N GLY A 210 11.97 -2.24 -13.51
CA GLY A 210 11.46 -0.92 -13.15
C GLY A 210 12.08 -0.38 -11.87
N ALA A 211 12.03 -1.19 -10.82
CA ALA A 211 12.57 -0.85 -9.52
C ALA A 211 14.11 -0.86 -9.47
N ARG A 212 14.76 -1.72 -10.27
CA ARG A 212 16.24 -1.82 -10.30
C ARG A 212 16.91 -0.65 -11.03
N PHE A 213 16.26 -0.08 -12.04
CA PHE A 213 16.83 0.97 -12.88
C PHE A 213 15.99 2.27 -12.88
N PRO A 214 15.75 2.90 -11.72
CA PRO A 214 14.86 4.06 -11.62
C PRO A 214 15.36 5.31 -12.36
N HIS A 215 16.68 5.42 -12.59
CA HIS A 215 17.29 6.56 -13.27
C HIS A 215 17.32 6.42 -14.80
N SER A 216 17.02 5.24 -15.36
CA SER A 216 17.01 5.05 -16.81
C SER A 216 15.80 5.77 -17.43
N PRO A 217 15.99 6.64 -18.45
CA PRO A 217 14.89 7.37 -19.07
C PRO A 217 13.90 6.42 -19.75
N VAL A 218 14.38 5.31 -20.32
CA VAL A 218 13.55 4.26 -20.93
C VAL A 218 12.67 3.61 -19.86
N MET A 219 13.26 3.25 -18.72
CA MET A 219 12.52 2.59 -17.65
C MET A 219 11.48 3.53 -17.01
N ARG A 220 11.82 4.81 -16.85
CA ARG A 220 10.88 5.83 -16.39
C ARG A 220 9.69 5.98 -17.34
N ALA A 221 9.93 5.98 -18.65
CA ALA A 221 8.85 6.05 -19.65
C ALA A 221 7.95 4.81 -19.59
N LEU A 222 8.53 3.62 -19.46
CA LEU A 222 7.77 2.36 -19.35
C LEU A 222 6.92 2.28 -18.07
N MET A 223 7.44 2.77 -16.94
CA MET A 223 6.71 2.76 -15.65
C MET A 223 5.73 3.94 -15.48
N ALA A 224 5.86 5.00 -16.28
CA ALA A 224 5.06 6.22 -16.15
C ALA A 224 3.54 5.97 -16.20
N PRO A 225 2.98 5.13 -17.10
CA PRO A 225 1.55 4.86 -17.14
C PRO A 225 1.02 4.30 -15.82
N GLY A 226 1.76 3.41 -15.16
CA GLY A 226 1.33 2.83 -13.89
C GLY A 226 1.44 3.81 -12.72
N LEU A 227 2.43 4.70 -12.75
CA LEU A 227 2.51 5.81 -11.79
C LEU A 227 1.36 6.81 -11.99
N TRP A 228 0.89 7.03 -13.22
CA TRP A 228 -0.30 7.85 -13.47
C TRP A 228 -1.57 7.20 -12.92
N LEU A 229 -1.70 5.87 -13.07
CA LEU A 229 -2.81 5.13 -12.45
C LEU A 229 -2.83 5.32 -10.93
N GLN A 230 -1.67 5.30 -10.28
CA GLN A 230 -1.57 5.54 -8.83
C GLN A 230 -2.06 6.93 -8.39
N LYS A 231 -2.06 7.94 -9.27
CA LYS A 231 -2.68 9.24 -8.97
C LYS A 231 -4.21 9.15 -8.83
N ILE A 232 -4.82 8.10 -9.38
CA ILE A 232 -6.24 7.80 -9.25
C ILE A 232 -6.49 6.87 -8.05
N THR A 233 -5.62 5.88 -7.84
CA THR A 233 -5.79 4.78 -6.86
C THR A 233 -5.06 4.97 -5.52
N THR A 234 -4.41 6.12 -5.31
CA THR A 234 -3.85 6.53 -4.02
C THR A 234 -4.34 7.93 -3.66
N ARG A 235 -4.45 8.20 -2.36
CA ARG A 235 -4.83 9.51 -1.81
C ARG A 235 -3.96 9.83 -0.61
N ARG A 236 -3.89 11.11 -0.23
CA ARG A 236 -3.17 11.51 0.98
C ARG A 236 -3.87 10.88 2.21
N PRO A 237 -3.15 10.11 3.03
CA PRO A 237 -3.72 9.48 4.21
C PRO A 237 -3.95 10.48 5.33
N ASP A 238 -4.90 10.14 6.19
CA ASP A 238 -5.07 10.77 7.50
C ASP A 238 -4.04 10.18 8.48
N HIS A 239 -3.79 10.88 9.59
CA HIS A 239 -2.73 10.53 10.54
C HIS A 239 -2.98 9.16 11.21
N ASP A 240 -4.23 8.85 11.53
CA ASP A 240 -4.65 7.54 12.06
C ASP A 240 -4.37 6.39 11.07
N GLN A 241 -4.44 6.66 9.77
CA GLN A 241 -4.14 5.67 8.75
C GLN A 241 -2.64 5.41 8.62
N LEU A 242 -1.80 6.43 8.88
CA LEU A 242 -0.34 6.25 8.97
C LEU A 242 0.01 5.37 10.16
N ASP A 243 -0.58 5.60 11.33
CA ASP A 243 -0.38 4.77 12.53
C ASP A 243 -0.69 3.29 12.25
N VAL A 244 -1.83 3.03 11.61
CA VAL A 244 -2.25 1.66 11.25
C VAL A 244 -1.28 1.04 10.25
N ALA A 245 -0.85 1.78 9.23
CA ALA A 245 0.11 1.29 8.23
C ALA A 245 1.46 0.96 8.88
N ILE A 246 2.00 1.86 9.69
CA ILE A 246 3.25 1.68 10.44
C ILE A 246 3.15 0.45 11.36
N ALA A 247 2.11 0.36 12.18
CA ALA A 247 1.92 -0.75 13.11
C ALA A 247 1.82 -2.10 12.38
N SER A 248 1.07 -2.15 11.27
CA SER A 248 0.95 -3.36 10.45
C SER A 248 2.28 -3.77 9.81
N PHE A 249 3.07 -2.79 9.37
CA PHE A 249 4.37 -3.00 8.75
C PHE A 249 5.43 -3.44 9.77
N GLN A 250 5.46 -2.84 10.96
CA GLN A 250 6.35 -3.27 12.05
C GLN A 250 6.05 -4.70 12.50
N GLU A 251 4.78 -5.09 12.59
CA GLU A 251 4.40 -6.48 12.88
C GLU A 251 4.85 -7.44 11.78
N LEU A 252 4.78 -7.02 10.50
CA LEU A 252 5.33 -7.79 9.38
C LEU A 252 6.85 -7.98 9.53
N LEU A 253 7.60 -6.91 9.77
CA LEU A 253 9.05 -6.97 10.01
C LEU A 253 9.40 -7.91 11.16
N ARG A 254 8.68 -7.79 12.29
CA ARG A 254 8.85 -8.67 13.45
C ARG A 254 8.67 -10.15 13.12
N ARG A 255 7.70 -10.49 12.26
CA ARG A 255 7.45 -11.88 11.83
C ARG A 255 8.49 -12.40 10.85
N GLU A 256 8.99 -11.54 9.97
CA GLU A 256 10.06 -11.87 9.02
C GLU A 256 11.44 -11.95 9.67
N GLY A 257 11.56 -11.55 10.95
CA GLY A 257 12.85 -11.42 11.63
C GLY A 257 13.71 -10.30 11.04
N ALA A 258 13.09 -9.40 10.26
CA ALA A 258 13.71 -8.21 9.73
C ALA A 258 13.58 -7.09 10.77
N SER A 259 14.67 -6.38 11.01
CA SER A 259 14.64 -5.12 11.75
C SER A 259 15.05 -4.01 10.80
N GLN A 260 14.49 -2.82 10.99
CA GLN A 260 15.02 -1.61 10.36
C GLN A 260 16.50 -1.49 10.80
N ARG A 261 17.41 -1.41 9.82
CA ARG A 261 18.87 -1.49 10.06
C ARG A 261 19.44 -0.18 10.58
#